data_AF-A0A7C4CI89-F1
#
_entry.id   AF-A0A7C4CI89-F1
#
_cell.length_a   1.000
_cell.length_b   1.000
_cell.length_c   1.000
_cell.angle_alpha   90.00
_cell.angle_beta   90.00
_cell.angle_gamma   90.00
#
_symmetry.space_group_name_H-M   'P 1'
#
loop_
_entity.id
_entity.type
_entity.pdbx_description
1 polymer ?
#
loop_
_entity_poly.entity_id
_entity_poly.type
_entity_poly.pdbx_seq_one_letter_code
_entity_poly.pdbx_strand_id
1 'polypeptide(L)'
;MRKVILEVSLSIILSFLIGYTTLILMGYDATKVFSIVIREGLSNPTYLMIRSTPLILTALAFSIPSLVGVFNIGGEGQFYLGALSSLLIAHITGNSLLSIITGMAAGGLLSVLIAVIKVKRGVNEVVTSIMFNW
;
A
#
# COMPACT_ATOMS: atom_id res chain seq x y z
N MET A 1 -4.01 -12.17 -20.56
CA MET A 1 -4.42 -10.74 -20.44
C MET A 1 -5.93 -10.54 -20.47
N ARG A 2 -6.66 -10.95 -21.52
CA ARG A 2 -8.13 -10.75 -21.61
C ARG A 2 -8.93 -11.39 -20.46
N LYS A 3 -8.54 -12.58 -19.98
CA LYS A 3 -9.16 -13.24 -18.80
C LYS A 3 -8.92 -12.45 -17.51
N VAL A 4 -7.69 -12.01 -17.28
CA VAL A 4 -7.31 -11.23 -16.08
C VAL A 4 -8.08 -9.91 -16.00
N ILE A 5 -8.22 -9.18 -17.12
CA ILE A 5 -8.98 -7.92 -17.15
C ILE A 5 -10.45 -8.18 -16.80
N LEU A 6 -11.05 -9.23 -17.37
CA LEU A 6 -12.42 -9.61 -17.05
C LEU A 6 -12.58 -9.98 -15.58
N GLU A 7 -11.67 -10.78 -15.02
CA GLU A 7 -11.68 -11.19 -13.61
C GLU A 7 -11.56 -9.98 -12.67
N VAL A 8 -10.64 -9.05 -12.95
CA VAL A 8 -10.45 -7.82 -12.15
C VAL A 8 -11.69 -6.93 -12.25
N SER A 9 -12.20 -6.67 -13.45
CA SER A 9 -13.40 -5.86 -13.63
C SER A 9 -14.63 -6.46 -12.95
N LEU A 10 -14.81 -7.78 -13.05
CA LEU A 10 -15.92 -8.49 -12.40
C LEU A 10 -15.79 -8.40 -10.87
N SER A 11 -14.59 -8.59 -10.33
CA SER A 11 -14.31 -8.50 -8.89
C SER A 11 -14.62 -7.12 -8.33
N ILE A 12 -14.25 -6.06 -9.07
CA ILE A 12 -14.58 -4.68 -8.70
C ILE A 12 -16.11 -4.52 -8.65
N ILE A 13 -16.82 -4.90 -9.71
CA ILE A 13 -18.28 -4.76 -9.77
C ILE A 13 -18.97 -5.53 -8.63
N LEU A 14 -18.56 -6.77 -8.37
CA LEU A 14 -19.12 -7.57 -7.27
C LEU A 14 -18.86 -6.92 -5.90
N SER A 15 -17.66 -6.40 -5.65
CA SER A 15 -17.33 -5.71 -4.40
C SER A 15 -18.26 -4.52 -4.14
N PHE A 16 -18.47 -3.67 -5.16
CA PHE A 16 -19.40 -2.54 -5.06
C PHE A 16 -20.84 -3.01 -4.82
N LEU A 17 -21.28 -4.08 -5.47
CA LEU A 17 -22.64 -4.60 -5.36
C LEU A 17 -22.90 -5.22 -3.97
N ILE A 18 -21.92 -5.94 -3.43
CA ILE A 18 -21.96 -6.46 -2.05
C ILE A 18 -21.99 -5.31 -1.05
N GLY A 19 -21.15 -4.29 -1.21
CA GLY A 19 -21.17 -3.10 -0.35
C GLY A 19 -22.52 -2.37 -0.38
N TYR A 20 -23.09 -2.19 -1.58
CA TYR A 20 -24.38 -1.54 -1.78
C TYR A 20 -25.54 -2.30 -1.12
N THR A 21 -25.60 -3.61 -1.34
CA THR A 21 -26.64 -4.46 -0.74
C THR A 21 -26.51 -4.51 0.79
N THR A 22 -25.30 -4.59 1.32
CA THR A 22 -25.05 -4.59 2.78
C THR A 22 -25.58 -3.31 3.44
N LEU A 23 -25.35 -2.13 2.83
CA LEU A 23 -25.84 -0.86 3.35
C LEU A 23 -27.37 -0.80 3.40
N ILE A 24 -28.05 -1.31 2.37
CA ILE A 24 -29.52 -1.38 2.35
C ILE A 24 -30.03 -2.31 3.45
N LEU A 25 -29.39 -3.47 3.64
CA LEU A 25 -29.76 -4.44 4.68
C LEU A 25 -29.61 -3.87 6.10
N MET A 26 -28.65 -2.96 6.30
CA MET A 26 -28.45 -2.24 7.57
C MET A 26 -29.39 -1.03 7.74
N GLY A 27 -30.27 -0.74 6.77
CA GLY A 27 -31.22 0.38 6.82
C GLY A 27 -30.63 1.73 6.44
N TYR A 28 -29.43 1.76 5.83
CA TYR A 28 -28.81 3.00 5.34
C TYR A 28 -29.20 3.28 3.88
N ASP A 29 -29.23 4.57 3.52
CA ASP A 29 -29.35 5.00 2.12
C ASP A 29 -28.02 4.78 1.39
N ALA A 30 -27.89 3.61 0.75
CA ALA A 30 -26.69 3.21 0.03
C ALA A 30 -26.32 4.18 -1.10
N THR A 31 -27.31 4.70 -1.84
CA THR A 31 -27.09 5.66 -2.93
C THR A 31 -26.42 6.94 -2.41
N LYS A 32 -26.91 7.45 -1.27
CA LYS A 32 -26.31 8.62 -0.63
C LYS A 32 -24.89 8.33 -0.14
N VAL A 33 -24.63 7.17 0.46
CA VAL A 33 -23.28 6.79 0.93
C VAL A 33 -22.30 6.71 -0.24
N PHE A 34 -22.64 6.02 -1.33
CA PHE A 34 -21.76 5.90 -2.50
C PHE A 34 -21.52 7.25 -3.18
N SER A 35 -22.54 8.09 -3.29
CA SER A 35 -22.37 9.44 -3.85
C SER A 35 -21.44 10.31 -3.01
N ILE A 36 -21.49 10.22 -1.67
CA ILE A 36 -20.56 10.91 -0.79
C ILE A 36 -19.13 10.39 -1.00
N VAL A 37 -18.93 9.07 -1.01
CA VAL A 37 -17.59 8.48 -1.19
C VAL A 37 -16.94 8.93 -2.50
N ILE A 38 -17.69 8.91 -3.60
CA ILE A 38 -17.18 9.33 -4.91
C ILE A 38 -16.94 10.84 -4.95
N ARG A 39 -17.92 11.64 -4.49
CA ARG A 39 -17.85 13.10 -4.57
C ARG A 39 -16.79 13.67 -3.65
N GLU A 40 -16.76 13.26 -2.39
CA GLU A 40 -15.77 13.72 -1.40
C GLU A 40 -14.38 13.15 -1.68
N GLY A 41 -14.29 11.94 -2.24
CA GLY A 41 -13.02 11.34 -2.64
C GLY A 41 -12.36 12.10 -3.81
N LEU A 42 -13.15 12.62 -4.74
CA LEU A 42 -12.65 13.31 -5.94
C LEU A 42 -12.62 14.84 -5.81
N SER A 43 -13.34 15.42 -4.84
CA SER A 43 -13.44 16.87 -4.67
C SER A 43 -12.13 17.52 -4.25
N ASN A 44 -11.26 16.79 -3.54
CA ASN A 44 -10.01 17.29 -3.01
C ASN A 44 -8.80 16.56 -3.62
N PRO A 45 -8.16 17.12 -4.66
CA PRO A 45 -6.99 16.52 -5.30
C PRO A 45 -5.82 16.27 -4.33
N THR A 46 -5.63 17.16 -3.35
CA THR A 46 -4.57 17.01 -2.34
C THR A 46 -4.84 15.80 -1.46
N TYR A 47 -6.08 15.62 -0.99
CA TYR A 47 -6.48 14.45 -0.22
C TYR A 47 -6.30 13.17 -1.04
N LEU A 48 -6.75 13.18 -2.30
CA LEU A 48 -6.63 12.06 -3.21
C LEU A 48 -5.16 11.65 -3.41
N MET A 49 -4.25 12.62 -3.61
CA MET A 49 -2.83 12.35 -3.76
C MET A 49 -2.19 11.82 -2.49
N ILE A 50 -2.49 12.41 -1.32
CA ILE A 50 -1.96 11.96 -0.03
C ILE A 50 -2.38 10.52 0.28
N ARG A 51 -3.62 10.14 -0.06
CA ARG A 51 -4.14 8.78 0.18
C ARG A 51 -3.69 7.76 -0.87
N SER A 52 -3.62 8.14 -2.13
CA SER A 52 -3.28 7.22 -3.23
C SER A 52 -1.78 6.96 -3.35
N THR A 53 -0.93 7.95 -3.05
CA THR A 53 0.54 7.80 -3.13
C THR A 53 1.08 6.58 -2.39
N PRO A 54 0.79 6.34 -1.09
CA PRO A 54 1.31 5.16 -0.40
C PRO A 54 0.78 3.86 -1.00
N LEU A 55 -0.48 3.81 -1.45
CA LEU A 55 -1.07 2.62 -2.08
C LEU A 55 -0.38 2.29 -3.41
N ILE A 56 -0.13 3.30 -4.25
CA ILE A 56 0.55 3.12 -5.54
C ILE A 56 2.01 2.68 -5.31
N LEU A 57 2.74 3.34 -4.41
CA LEU A 57 4.14 3.03 -4.15
C LEU A 57 4.32 1.64 -3.52
N THR A 58 3.44 1.23 -2.61
CA THR A 58 3.47 -0.12 -2.03
C THR A 58 3.10 -1.19 -3.06
N ALA A 59 2.11 -0.93 -3.93
CA ALA A 59 1.79 -1.81 -5.05
C ALA A 59 2.98 -1.98 -6.01
N LEU A 60 3.71 -0.90 -6.32
CA LEU A 60 4.93 -0.95 -7.13
C LEU A 60 6.06 -1.73 -6.42
N ALA A 61 6.24 -1.52 -5.12
CA ALA A 61 7.24 -2.21 -4.30
C ALA A 61 7.02 -3.73 -4.24
N PHE A 62 5.78 -4.20 -4.40
CA PHE A 62 5.46 -5.62 -4.58
C PHE A 62 5.60 -6.09 -6.03
N SER A 63 5.04 -5.32 -6.97
CA SER A 63 4.89 -5.75 -8.36
C SER A 63 6.24 -5.87 -9.09
N ILE A 64 7.19 -4.98 -8.84
CA ILE A 64 8.49 -5.00 -9.54
C ILE A 64 9.32 -6.25 -9.16
N PRO A 65 9.55 -6.59 -7.87
CA PRO A 65 10.27 -7.80 -7.51
C PRO A 65 9.57 -9.09 -7.94
N SER A 66 8.23 -9.08 -8.03
CA SER A 66 7.47 -10.26 -8.45
C SER A 66 7.80 -10.72 -9.87
N LEU A 67 8.31 -9.81 -10.72
CA LEU A 67 8.75 -10.13 -12.10
C LEU A 67 9.92 -11.10 -12.14
N VAL A 68 10.73 -11.15 -11.07
CA VAL A 68 11.88 -12.07 -10.94
C VAL A 68 11.63 -13.17 -9.91
N GLY A 69 10.37 -13.38 -9.51
CA GLY A 69 9.98 -14.42 -8.55
C GLY A 69 10.31 -14.09 -7.09
N VAL A 70 10.57 -12.81 -6.76
CA VAL A 70 10.77 -12.36 -5.38
C VAL A 70 9.48 -11.74 -4.87
N PHE A 71 8.91 -12.32 -3.81
CA PHE A 71 7.64 -11.88 -3.25
C PHE A 71 7.86 -10.97 -2.04
N ASN A 72 7.77 -9.65 -2.25
CA ASN A 72 7.93 -8.65 -1.18
C ASN A 72 6.61 -8.43 -0.40
N ILE A 73 6.29 -9.33 0.53
CA ILE A 73 5.06 -9.24 1.36
C ILE A 73 5.26 -8.32 2.59
N GLY A 74 6.50 -7.93 2.91
CA GLY A 74 6.86 -7.04 4.02
C GLY A 74 6.61 -5.55 3.77
N GLY A 75 5.68 -5.22 2.86
CA GLY A 75 5.44 -3.85 2.42
C GLY A 75 4.94 -2.95 3.55
N GLU A 76 4.18 -3.50 4.50
CA GLU A 76 3.71 -2.75 5.67
C GLU A 76 4.88 -2.33 6.56
N GLY A 77 5.72 -3.28 7.01
CA GLY A 77 6.88 -2.97 7.84
C GLY A 77 7.83 -1.95 7.20
N GLN A 78 8.09 -2.09 5.90
CA GLN A 78 8.91 -1.14 5.12
C GLN A 78 8.28 0.25 5.04
N PHE A 79 6.97 0.31 4.76
CA PHE A 79 6.22 1.57 4.69
C PHE A 79 6.29 2.32 6.01
N TYR A 80 6.07 1.64 7.12
CA TYR A 80 5.99 2.30 8.41
C TYR A 80 7.35 2.70 8.98
N LEU A 81 8.40 1.89 8.80
CA LEU A 81 9.75 2.32 9.11
C LEU A 81 10.13 3.57 8.32
N GLY A 82 9.80 3.60 7.03
CA GLY A 82 10.00 4.78 6.18
C GLY A 82 9.17 5.99 6.62
N ALA A 83 7.91 5.79 7.01
CA ALA A 83 7.05 6.86 7.48
C ALA A 83 7.54 7.47 8.80
N LEU A 84 7.96 6.62 9.75
CA LEU A 84 8.49 7.06 11.04
C LEU A 84 9.82 7.82 10.90
N SER A 85 10.76 7.30 10.10
CA SER A 85 12.03 7.99 9.87
C SER A 85 11.82 9.31 9.13
N SER A 86 10.94 9.33 8.12
CA SER A 86 10.58 10.54 7.39
C SER A 86 9.96 11.59 8.31
N LEU A 87 9.00 11.20 9.16
CA LEU A 87 8.35 12.09 10.12
C LEU A 87 9.35 12.70 11.10
N LEU A 88 10.26 11.89 11.65
CA LEU A 88 11.25 12.33 12.62
C LEU A 88 12.21 13.37 12.01
N ILE A 89 12.68 13.14 10.79
CA ILE A 89 13.56 14.07 10.07
C ILE A 89 12.81 15.33 9.66
N ALA A 90 11.55 15.22 9.23
CA ALA A 90 10.71 16.38 8.93
C ALA A 90 10.52 17.26 10.15
N HIS A 91 10.29 16.65 11.32
CA HIS A 91 10.09 17.37 12.58
C HIS A 91 11.36 18.10 13.04
N ILE A 92 12.53 17.46 12.96
CA ILE A 92 13.79 18.04 13.44
C ILE A 92 14.32 19.11 12.48
N THR A 93 14.23 18.88 11.17
CA THR A 93 14.92 19.70 10.17
C THR A 93 14.00 20.63 9.38
N GLY A 94 12.70 20.35 9.34
CA GLY A 94 11.76 21.03 8.44
C GLY A 94 12.02 20.80 6.95
N ASN A 95 12.99 19.95 6.58
CA ASN A 95 13.40 19.75 5.19
C ASN A 95 12.68 18.54 4.57
N SER A 96 11.70 18.82 3.71
CA SER A 96 10.91 17.78 3.04
C SER A 96 11.74 16.84 2.17
N LEU A 97 12.78 17.34 1.49
CA LEU A 97 13.63 16.51 0.64
C LEU A 97 14.44 15.50 1.47
N LEU A 98 15.05 15.98 2.55
CA LEU A 98 15.80 15.12 3.47
C LEU A 98 14.90 14.07 4.13
N SER A 99 13.66 14.45 4.45
CA SER A 99 12.65 13.56 5.01
C SER A 99 12.25 12.44 4.05
N ILE A 100 12.11 12.74 2.75
CA ILE A 100 11.82 11.74 1.73
C ILE A 100 12.99 10.76 1.58
N ILE A 101 14.22 11.28 1.46
CA ILE A 101 15.43 10.46 1.29
C ILE A 101 15.63 9.50 2.46
N THR A 102 15.44 9.98 3.69
CA THR A 102 15.59 9.18 4.91
C THR A 102 14.48 8.14 5.07
N GLY A 103 13.25 8.47 4.66
CA GLY A 103 12.14 7.50 4.54
C GLY A 103 12.46 6.37 3.57
N MET A 104 12.91 6.71 2.36
CA MET A 104 13.32 5.75 1.34
C MET A 104 14.48 4.86 1.83
N ALA A 105 15.48 5.46 2.47
CA ALA A 105 16.62 4.72 3.00
C ALA A 105 16.20 3.74 4.10
N ALA A 106 15.35 4.15 5.05
CA ALA A 106 14.92 3.28 6.13
C ALA A 106 14.12 2.06 5.63
N GLY A 107 13.14 2.28 4.75
CA GLY A 107 12.38 1.18 4.14
C GLY A 107 13.27 0.27 3.29
N GLY A 108 14.18 0.85 2.49
CA GLY A 108 15.15 0.11 1.69
C GLY A 108 16.12 -0.72 2.53
N LEU A 109 16.58 -0.22 3.67
CA LEU A 109 17.45 -0.95 4.59
C LEU A 109 16.77 -2.18 5.17
N LEU A 110 15.47 -2.11 5.48
CA LEU A 110 14.71 -3.29 5.91
C LEU A 110 14.62 -4.34 4.77
N SER A 111 14.37 -3.89 3.53
CA SER A 111 14.37 -4.78 2.37
C SER A 111 15.73 -5.45 2.14
N VAL A 112 16.82 -4.71 2.33
CA VAL A 112 18.19 -5.25 2.27
C VAL A 112 18.40 -6.30 3.36
N LEU A 113 17.93 -6.07 4.59
CA LEU A 113 18.02 -7.04 5.67
C LEU A 113 17.31 -8.36 5.30
N ILE A 114 16.07 -8.28 4.80
CA ILE A 114 15.30 -9.44 4.34
C ILE A 114 16.04 -10.18 3.22
N ALA A 115 16.57 -9.44 2.24
CA ALA A 115 17.32 -10.00 1.13
C ALA A 115 18.61 -10.71 1.59
N VAL A 116 19.33 -10.11 2.54
CA VAL A 116 20.56 -10.71 3.12
C VAL A 116 20.23 -12.00 3.85
N ILE A 117 19.14 -12.04 4.62
CA ILE A 117 18.71 -13.26 5.32
C ILE A 117 18.35 -14.36 4.30
N LYS A 118 17.63 -14.02 3.23
CA LYS A 118 17.34 -14.96 2.13
C LYS A 118 18.62 -15.50 1.50
N VAL A 119 19.53 -14.63 1.07
CA VAL A 119 20.74 -15.02 0.31
C VAL A 119 21.75 -15.76 1.18
N LYS A 120 21.97 -15.32 2.43
CA LYS A 120 23.00 -15.92 3.31
C LYS A 120 22.50 -17.13 4.09
N ARG A 121 21.21 -17.18 4.44
CA ARG A 121 20.66 -18.23 5.33
C ARG A 121 19.64 -19.13 4.63
N GLY A 122 19.25 -18.84 3.39
CA GLY A 122 18.26 -19.63 2.65
C GLY A 122 16.85 -19.56 3.24
N VAL A 123 16.57 -18.62 4.12
CA VAL A 123 15.23 -18.44 4.70
C VAL A 123 14.30 -17.86 3.64
N ASN A 124 13.07 -18.37 3.60
CA ASN A 124 12.06 -17.88 2.69
C ASN A 124 11.76 -16.39 2.96
N GLU A 125 11.86 -15.55 1.91
CA GLU A 125 11.59 -14.12 2.01
C GLU A 125 10.17 -13.79 2.45
N VAL A 126 9.19 -14.63 2.08
CA VAL A 126 7.79 -14.43 2.48
C VAL A 126 7.68 -14.50 4.00
N VAL A 127 8.23 -15.56 4.61
CA VAL A 127 8.22 -15.75 6.06
C VAL A 127 8.96 -14.60 6.74
N THR A 128 10.18 -14.32 6.29
CA THR A 128 11.03 -13.28 6.91
C THR A 128 10.37 -11.91 6.80
N SER A 129 9.77 -11.58 5.67
CA SER A 129 9.12 -10.29 5.44
C SER A 129 7.85 -10.11 6.28
N ILE A 130 7.05 -11.17 6.48
CA ILE A 130 5.88 -11.15 7.38
C ILE A 130 6.32 -10.95 8.83
N MET A 131 7.45 -11.53 9.26
CA MET A 131 7.95 -11.32 10.63
C MET A 131 8.34 -9.87 10.94
N PHE A 132 8.58 -9.06 9.90
CA PHE A 132 8.84 -7.63 10.04
C PHE A 132 7.60 -6.76 9.73
N ASN A 133 6.46 -7.37 9.41
CA ASN A 133 5.16 -6.71 9.50
C ASN A 133 4.71 -6.68 10.97
N TRP A 134 3.62 -5.96 11.23
CA TRP A 134 3.07 -5.76 12.56
C TRP A 134 1.62 -6.18 12.68
#